data_AF-A0A4S4LY72-F1
#
_entry.id   AF-A0A4S4LY72-F1
#
_cell.length_a   1.000
_cell.length_b   1.000
_cell.length_c   1.000
_cell.angle_alpha   90.00
_cell.angle_beta   90.00
_cell.angle_gamma   90.00
#
_symmetry.space_group_name_H-M   'P 1'
#
loop_
_entity.id
_entity.type
_entity.pdbx_description
1 polymer ?
#
loop_
_entity_poly.entity_id
_entity_poly.type
_entity_poly.pdbx_seq_one_letter_code
_entity_poly.pdbx_strand_id
1 'polypeptide(L)'
;MSLGSCIACLLCHSLPEFLPGKRALGIALCVYHSIVSTVLFQAPRFIPHSFGMLAESYKFTPEILWGGLHGVLSLAMVAWWQGTVAYAQMARKMQ
;
A
#
# COMPACT_ATOMS: atom_id res chain seq x y z
N MET A 1 3.75 3.16 8.36
CA MET A 1 2.90 2.03 8.79
C MET A 1 2.87 1.99 10.30
N SER A 2 1.75 1.61 10.91
CA SER A 2 1.67 1.41 12.36
C SER A 2 2.00 -0.03 12.71
N LEU A 3 2.53 -0.27 13.92
CA LEU A 3 2.79 -1.62 14.44
C LEU A 3 1.55 -2.53 14.32
N GLY A 4 0.37 -1.99 14.61
CA GLY A 4 -0.90 -2.72 14.50
C GLY A 4 -1.18 -3.23 13.08
N SER A 5 -0.94 -2.41 12.05
CA SER A 5 -1.11 -2.86 10.66
C SER A 5 -0.12 -3.97 10.28
N CYS A 6 1.12 -3.92 10.77
CA CYS A 6 2.11 -4.97 10.55
C CYS A 6 1.68 -6.29 11.22
N ILE A 7 1.23 -6.23 12.48
CA ILE A 7 0.72 -7.42 13.20
C ILE A 7 -0.48 -8.01 12.47
N ALA A 8 -1.45 -7.19 12.05
CA ALA A 8 -2.60 -7.66 11.28
C ALA A 8 -2.19 -8.39 9.99
N CYS A 9 -1.23 -7.84 9.23
CA CYS A 9 -0.69 -8.49 8.04
C CYS A 9 -0.04 -9.85 8.35
N LEU A 10 0.77 -9.93 9.41
CA LEU A 10 1.43 -11.17 9.82
C LEU A 10 0.41 -12.23 10.24
N LEU A 11 -0.60 -11.85 11.03
CA LEU A 11 -1.67 -12.75 11.47
C LEU A 11 -2.55 -13.24 10.30
N CYS A 12 -2.80 -12.39 9.30
CA CYS A 12 -3.59 -12.74 8.14
C CYS A 12 -2.79 -13.40 7.00
N HIS A 13 -1.46 -13.48 7.10
CA HIS A 13 -0.60 -13.95 6.00
C HIS A 13 -0.98 -15.35 5.52
N SER A 14 -1.09 -16.30 6.44
CA SER A 14 -1.40 -17.72 6.16
C SER A 14 -2.89 -18.01 5.96
N LEU A 15 -3.76 -17.01 6.10
CA LEU A 15 -5.21 -17.20 5.92
C LEU A 15 -5.56 -17.35 4.43
N PRO A 16 -6.58 -18.16 4.08
CA PRO A 16 -7.03 -18.27 2.70
C PRO A 16 -7.48 -16.93 2.09
N GLU A 17 -7.15 -16.71 0.81
CA GLU A 17 -7.41 -15.45 0.11
C GLU A 17 -8.90 -15.15 -0.12
N PHE A 18 -9.76 -16.17 -0.05
CA PHE A 18 -11.20 -16.00 -0.18
C PHE A 18 -11.86 -15.46 1.09
N LEU A 19 -11.16 -15.45 2.24
CA LEU A 19 -11.77 -14.99 3.48
C LEU A 19 -12.09 -13.50 3.42
N PRO A 20 -13.35 -13.09 3.69
CA PRO A 20 -13.77 -11.70 3.55
C PRO A 20 -12.97 -10.76 4.46
N GLY A 21 -12.56 -11.22 5.65
CA GLY A 21 -11.72 -10.44 6.56
C GLY A 21 -10.33 -10.10 6.00
N LYS A 22 -9.65 -11.09 5.38
CA LYS A 22 -8.32 -10.87 4.75
C LYS A 22 -8.45 -9.89 3.57
N ARG A 23 -9.51 -10.02 2.77
CA ARG A 23 -9.79 -9.13 1.64
C ARG A 23 -10.12 -7.71 2.09
N ALA A 24 -10.92 -7.56 3.14
CA ALA A 24 -11.22 -6.25 3.73
C ALA A 24 -9.95 -5.55 4.25
N LEU A 25 -9.06 -6.29 4.92
CA LEU A 25 -7.75 -5.76 5.33
C LEU A 25 -6.92 -5.30 4.12
N GLY A 26 -6.87 -6.11 3.05
CA GLY A 26 -6.17 -5.75 1.81
C GLY A 26 -6.70 -4.44 1.19
N ILE A 27 -8.02 -4.27 1.11
CA ILE A 27 -8.64 -3.02 0.61
C ILE A 27 -8.32 -1.85 1.53
N ALA A 28 -8.46 -2.01 2.85
CA ALA A 28 -8.18 -0.95 3.81
C ALA A 28 -6.72 -0.46 3.70
N LEU A 29 -5.78 -1.39 3.58
CA LEU A 29 -4.38 -1.05 3.37
C LEU A 29 -4.14 -0.39 2.01
N CYS A 30 -4.80 -0.85 0.95
CA CYS A 30 -4.69 -0.23 -0.37
C CYS A 30 -5.15 1.24 -0.33
N VAL A 31 -6.33 1.50 0.25
CA VAL A 31 -6.86 2.86 0.40
C VAL A 31 -5.93 3.73 1.25
N TYR A 32 -5.46 3.21 2.38
CA TYR A 32 -4.51 3.93 3.24
C TYR A 32 -3.23 4.32 2.46
N HIS A 33 -2.60 3.38 1.75
CA HIS A 33 -1.36 3.66 1.02
C HIS A 33 -1.60 4.64 -0.14
N SER A 34 -2.73 4.55 -0.83
CA SER A 34 -3.10 5.52 -1.87
C SER A 34 -3.28 6.93 -1.31
N ILE A 35 -4.02 7.07 -0.19
CA ILE A 35 -4.22 8.38 0.46
C ILE A 35 -2.89 8.98 0.89
N VAL A 36 -2.05 8.19 1.58
CA VAL A 36 -0.74 8.68 2.06
C VAL A 36 0.15 9.07 0.89
N SER A 37 0.15 8.30 -0.20
CA SER A 37 0.87 8.63 -1.42
C SER A 37 0.44 10.01 -1.96
N THR A 38 -0.87 10.21 -2.15
CA THR A 38 -1.41 11.49 -2.63
C THR A 38 -1.07 12.66 -1.70
N VAL A 39 -1.22 12.49 -0.39
CA VAL A 39 -0.90 13.53 0.60
C VAL A 39 0.58 13.90 0.53
N LEU A 40 1.49 12.92 0.46
CA LEU A 40 2.94 13.17 0.40
C LEU A 40 3.36 13.86 -0.90
N PHE A 41 2.74 13.51 -2.04
CA PHE A 41 3.00 14.20 -3.31
C PHE A 41 2.53 15.66 -3.34
N GLN A 42 1.55 16.01 -2.51
CA GLN A 42 1.00 17.37 -2.42
C GLN A 42 1.51 18.15 -1.20
N ALA A 43 2.26 17.51 -0.31
CA ALA A 43 2.73 18.13 0.92
C ALA A 43 3.83 19.18 0.61
N PRO A 44 3.89 20.27 1.38
CA PRO A 44 5.06 21.14 1.38
C PRO A 44 6.28 20.36 1.91
N ARG A 45 7.49 20.91 1.74
CA ARG A 45 8.69 20.33 2.36
C ARG A 45 8.53 20.35 3.88
N PHE A 46 8.64 19.17 4.49
CA PHE A 46 8.55 19.02 5.95
C PHE A 46 9.60 18.08 6.52
N ILE A 47 10.29 17.29 5.69
CA ILE A 47 11.39 16.43 6.11
C ILE A 47 12.69 17.25 6.05
N PRO A 48 13.38 17.50 7.17
CA PRO A 48 14.58 18.34 7.25
C PRO A 48 15.84 17.60 6.76
N HIS A 49 15.70 16.84 5.68
CA HIS A 49 16.78 16.12 5.01
C HIS A 49 16.66 16.32 3.50
N SER A 50 17.81 16.27 2.84
CA SER A 50 17.96 16.41 1.38
C SER A 50 18.75 15.22 0.84
N PHE A 51 18.45 14.82 -0.39
CA PHE A 51 19.28 13.87 -1.14
C PHE A 51 20.43 14.56 -1.92
N GLY A 52 20.65 15.84 -1.67
CA GLY A 52 21.68 16.66 -2.31
C GLY A 52 21.12 17.54 -3.43
N MET A 53 21.93 18.52 -3.86
CA MET A 53 21.50 19.56 -4.81
C MET A 53 21.02 19.01 -6.15
N LEU A 54 21.68 17.96 -6.67
CA LEU A 54 21.31 17.36 -7.95
C LEU A 54 19.92 16.73 -7.89
N ALA A 55 19.63 15.94 -6.86
CA ALA A 55 18.32 15.30 -6.70
C ALA A 55 17.20 16.35 -6.54
N GLU A 56 17.45 17.40 -5.76
CA GLU A 56 16.49 18.49 -5.60
C GLU A 56 16.26 19.29 -6.88
N SER A 57 17.26 19.41 -7.75
CA SER A 57 17.10 20.04 -9.07
C SER A 57 16.08 19.30 -9.96
N TYR A 58 15.94 17.98 -9.76
CA TYR A 58 14.92 17.15 -10.40
C TYR A 58 13.63 17.03 -9.58
N LYS A 59 13.47 17.82 -8.53
CA LYS A 59 12.35 17.74 -7.57
C LYS A 59 12.23 16.38 -6.86
N PHE A 60 13.32 15.62 -6.80
CA PHE A 60 13.35 14.36 -6.08
C PHE A 60 13.67 14.60 -4.60
N THR A 61 12.64 14.60 -3.77
CA THR A 61 12.75 14.86 -2.32
C THR A 61 12.39 13.61 -1.51
N PRO A 62 12.76 13.55 -0.22
CA PRO A 62 12.33 12.46 0.67
C PRO A 62 10.82 12.22 0.70
N GLU A 63 10.01 13.28 0.66
CA GLU A 63 8.55 13.19 0.61
C GLU A 63 8.06 12.53 -0.66
N ILE A 64 8.65 12.88 -1.81
CA ILE A 64 8.31 12.32 -3.11
C ILE A 64 8.70 10.84 -3.18
N LEU A 65 9.89 10.48 -2.69
CA LEU A 65 10.30 9.07 -2.59
C LEU A 65 9.33 8.29 -1.70
N TRP A 66 9.00 8.83 -0.52
CA TRP A 66 8.07 8.18 0.40
C TRP A 66 6.66 8.05 -0.19
N GLY A 67 6.16 9.10 -0.85
CA GLY A 67 4.90 9.07 -1.58
C GLY A 67 4.92 8.04 -2.72
N GLY A 68 6.02 7.93 -3.45
CA GLY A 68 6.24 6.92 -4.48
C GLY A 68 6.22 5.50 -3.92
N LEU A 69 6.93 5.23 -2.81
CA LEU A 69 6.93 3.92 -2.15
C LEU A 69 5.53 3.50 -1.70
N HIS A 70 4.75 4.43 -1.15
CA HIS A 70 3.34 4.17 -0.82
C HIS A 70 2.49 3.87 -2.07
N GLY A 71 2.72 4.58 -3.18
CA GLY A 71 2.05 4.34 -4.45
C GLY A 71 2.38 2.97 -5.05
N VAL A 72 3.65 2.55 -5.00
CA VAL A 72 4.06 1.20 -5.44
C VAL A 72 3.37 0.11 -4.61
N LEU A 73 3.26 0.30 -3.29
CA LEU A 73 2.56 -0.65 -2.42
C LEU A 73 1.06 -0.75 -2.73
N SER A 74 0.38 0.37 -3.02
CA SER A 74 -1.03 0.32 -3.40
C SER A 74 -1.23 -0.39 -4.75
N LEU A 75 -0.34 -0.16 -5.72
CA LEU A 75 -0.36 -0.89 -7.00
C LEU A 75 -0.11 -2.40 -6.81
N ALA A 76 0.82 -2.78 -5.93
CA ALA A 76 1.07 -4.18 -5.60
C ALA A 76 -0.17 -4.86 -4.99
N MET A 77 -0.93 -4.14 -4.16
CA MET A 77 -2.20 -4.63 -3.61
C MET A 77 -3.29 -4.80 -4.68
N VAL A 78 -3.36 -3.89 -5.65
CA VAL A 78 -4.26 -4.04 -6.80
C VAL A 78 -3.86 -5.26 -7.64
N ALA A 79 -2.57 -5.44 -7.91
CA ALA A 79 -2.07 -6.61 -8.64
C ALA A 79 -2.41 -7.92 -7.89
N TRP A 80 -2.19 -7.98 -6.57
CA TRP A 80 -2.60 -9.10 -5.74
C TRP A 80 -4.11 -9.34 -5.76
N TRP A 81 -4.93 -8.28 -5.73
CA TRP A 81 -6.38 -8.40 -5.83
C TRP A 81 -6.80 -9.06 -7.13
N GLN A 82 -6.25 -8.59 -8.26
CA GLN A 82 -6.55 -9.16 -9.56
C GLN A 82 -6.04 -10.61 -9.67
N GLY A 83 -4.86 -10.91 -9.12
CA GLY A 83 -4.31 -12.27 -9.11
C GLY A 83 -5.13 -13.28 -8.29
N THR A 84 -5.85 -12.82 -7.26
CA THR A 84 -6.57 -13.68 -6.30
C THR A 84 -8.10 -13.63 -6.43
N VAL A 85 -8.66 -12.73 -7.27
CA VAL A 85 -10.12 -12.57 -7.39
C VAL A 85 -10.82 -13.84 -7.88
N ALA A 86 -10.23 -14.55 -8.84
CA ALA A 86 -10.79 -15.80 -9.36
C ALA A 86 -10.83 -16.89 -8.29
N TYR A 87 -9.81 -16.98 -7.44
CA TYR A 87 -9.76 -17.93 -6.33
C TYR A 87 -10.92 -17.72 -5.35
N ALA A 88 -11.20 -16.47 -4.99
CA ALA A 88 -12.35 -16.16 -4.14
C ALA A 88 -13.70 -16.41 -4.83
N GLN A 89 -13.81 -16.16 -6.14
CA GLN A 89 -15.02 -16.48 -6.90
C GLN A 89 -15.27 -17.99 -6.94
N MET A 90 -14.22 -18.80 -7.09
CA MET A 90 -14.33 -20.27 -7.04
C MET A 90 -14.80 -20.74 -5.66
N ALA A 91 -14.22 -20.23 -4.58
CA ALA A 91 -14.64 -20.57 -3.23
C ALA A 91 -16.13 -20.25 -2.98
N ARG A 92 -16.61 -19.09 -3.46
CA ARG A 92 -18.04 -18.71 -3.37
C ARG A 92 -18.96 -19.69 -4.10
N LYS A 93 -18.54 -20.28 -5.22
CA LYS A 93 -19.35 -21.25 -5.99
C LYS A 93 -19.44 -22.62 -5.33
N MET A 94 -18.56 -22.91 -4.37
CA MET A 94 -18.53 -24.16 -3.62
C MET A 94 -19.36 -24.10 -2.33
N GLN A 95 -19.85 -22.92 -1.94
CA GLN A 95 -20.76 -22.70 -0.81
C GLN A 95 -22.21 -22.77 -1.28
#